data_AF-A0A9E7B047-F1
#
_entry.id   AF-A0A9E7B047-F1
#
_cell.length_a   1.000
_cell.length_b   1.000
_cell.length_c   1.000
_cell.angle_alpha   90.00
_cell.angle_beta   90.00
_cell.angle_gamma   90.00
#
_symmetry.space_group_name_H-M   'P 1'
#
loop_
_entity.id
_entity.type
_entity.pdbx_description
1 polymer ?
#
loop_
_entity_poly.entity_id
_entity_poly.type
_entity_poly.pdbx_seq_one_letter_code
_entity_poly.pdbx_strand_id
1 'polypeptide(L)'
;MRTFKTSLFLLIPFLAMTEGGAMYQRLVNVPYWISNMNLMKQFHGVGFYFFYFTPPVLIVWLTMVISGWKYTGPGRRLLFINHVFYSIIILSTAFYFIPFLGRYIGNAGAVITNADAEQLKTWATFSMIRQVLGFALIGIYAYVLGVAGKTKEQING
;
A
#
# COMPACT_ATOMS: atom_id res chain seq x y z
N MET A 1 -3.91 -20.50 14.09
CA MET A 1 -4.79 -19.38 14.50
C MET A 1 -4.04 -18.23 15.19
N ARG A 2 -3.09 -18.48 16.11
CA ARG A 2 -2.29 -17.42 16.76
C ARG A 2 -1.49 -16.59 15.75
N THR A 3 -0.73 -17.23 14.87
CA THR A 3 0.07 -16.57 13.82
C THR A 3 -0.78 -15.66 12.94
N PHE A 4 -1.93 -16.14 12.44
CA PHE A 4 -2.86 -15.34 11.63
C PHE A 4 -3.29 -14.04 12.33
N LYS A 5 -3.75 -14.13 13.59
CA LYS A 5 -4.18 -12.95 14.36
C LYS A 5 -3.02 -12.00 14.63
N THR A 6 -1.85 -12.51 14.97
CA THR A 6 -0.65 -11.70 15.19
C THR A 6 -0.24 -10.98 13.91
N SER A 7 -0.18 -11.68 12.77
CA SER A 7 0.16 -11.06 11.49
C SER A 7 -0.89 -10.04 11.07
N LEU A 8 -2.18 -10.32 11.27
CA LEU A 8 -3.26 -9.36 10.98
C LEU A 8 -3.17 -8.10 11.88
N PHE A 9 -2.91 -8.28 13.16
CA PHE A 9 -2.69 -7.18 14.11
C PHE A 9 -1.50 -6.32 13.74
N LEU A 10 -0.36 -6.93 13.39
CA LEU A 10 0.84 -6.21 12.97
C LEU A 10 0.66 -5.54 11.60
N LEU A 11 -0.10 -6.15 10.68
CA LEU A 11 -0.30 -5.62 9.34
C LEU A 11 -0.97 -4.24 9.35
N ILE A 12 -1.93 -4.02 10.24
CA ILE A 12 -2.73 -2.79 10.32
C ILE A 12 -1.86 -1.53 10.50
N PRO A 13 -1.01 -1.41 11.53
CA PRO A 13 -0.16 -0.23 11.70
C PRO A 13 0.87 -0.09 10.57
N PHE A 14 1.44 -1.18 10.07
CA PHE A 14 2.37 -1.14 8.93
C PHE A 14 1.71 -0.62 7.64
N LEU A 15 0.47 -1.05 7.36
CA LEU A 15 -0.33 -0.50 6.26
C LEU A 15 -0.65 0.97 6.50
N ALA A 16 -1.09 1.35 7.70
CA ALA A 16 -1.42 2.73 8.02
C ALA A 16 -0.23 3.69 7.82
N MET A 17 0.98 3.29 8.26
CA MET A 17 2.19 4.07 8.01
C MET A 17 2.48 4.17 6.50
N THR A 18 2.32 3.06 5.76
CA THR A 18 2.58 3.02 4.31
C THR A 18 1.61 3.89 3.52
N GLU A 19 0.32 3.79 3.78
CA GLU A 19 -0.71 4.61 3.14
C GLU A 19 -0.56 6.09 3.53
N GLY A 20 -0.22 6.38 4.81
CA GLY A 20 0.07 7.73 5.27
C GLY A 20 1.25 8.38 4.54
N GLY A 21 2.37 7.66 4.38
CA GLY A 21 3.51 8.13 3.60
C GLY A 21 3.19 8.33 2.12
N ALA A 22 2.44 7.39 1.54
CA ALA A 22 1.96 7.51 0.17
C ALA A 22 0.99 8.69 -0.01
N MET A 23 0.20 9.04 1.02
CA MET A 23 -0.73 10.17 1.00
C MET A 23 0.04 11.48 1.07
N TYR A 24 1.06 11.56 1.93
CA TYR A 24 1.96 12.72 1.97
C TYR A 24 2.60 12.96 0.60
N GLN A 25 3.15 11.93 -0.03
CA GLN A 25 3.76 12.06 -1.35
C GLN A 25 2.75 12.54 -2.40
N ARG A 26 1.51 12.05 -2.35
CA ARG A 26 0.43 12.49 -3.22
C ARG A 26 0.06 13.95 -3.01
N LEU A 27 -0.13 14.37 -1.77
CA LEU A 27 -0.67 15.70 -1.45
C LEU A 27 0.39 16.80 -1.55
N VAL A 28 1.65 16.45 -1.32
CA VAL A 28 2.75 17.41 -1.27
C VAL A 28 3.61 17.26 -2.51
N ASN A 29 4.29 16.12 -2.70
CA ASN A 29 5.33 16.00 -3.73
C ASN A 29 4.79 15.96 -5.17
N VAL A 30 3.73 15.18 -5.41
CA VAL A 30 3.19 14.98 -6.78
C VAL A 30 2.70 16.28 -7.42
N PRO A 31 1.96 17.18 -6.74
CA PRO A 31 1.60 18.48 -7.27
C PRO A 31 2.82 19.31 -7.69
N TYR A 32 3.87 19.34 -6.87
CA TYR A 32 5.12 20.03 -7.22
C TYR A 32 5.75 19.42 -8.47
N TRP A 33 5.80 18.09 -8.58
CA TRP A 33 6.35 17.42 -9.77
C TRP A 33 5.51 17.65 -11.03
N ILE A 34 4.18 17.74 -10.90
CA ILE A 34 3.30 18.10 -12.02
C ILE A 34 3.57 19.53 -12.49
N SER A 35 3.81 20.46 -11.55
CA SER A 35 4.13 21.85 -11.89
C SER A 35 5.51 22.00 -12.55
N ASN A 36 6.49 21.22 -12.10
CA ASN A 36 7.83 21.18 -12.68
C ASN A 36 8.49 19.81 -12.40
N MET A 37 8.52 18.96 -13.42
CA MET A 37 9.08 17.61 -13.30
C MET A 37 10.59 17.60 -13.03
N ASN A 38 11.32 18.70 -13.30
CA ASN A 38 12.75 18.75 -12.93
C ASN A 38 12.96 18.69 -11.42
N LEU A 39 11.97 19.08 -10.61
CA LEU A 39 12.02 18.92 -9.15
C LEU A 39 12.04 17.44 -8.72
N MET A 40 11.51 16.53 -9.55
CA MET A 40 11.57 15.10 -9.29
C MET A 40 13.00 14.55 -9.43
N LYS A 41 13.82 15.14 -10.31
CA LYS A 41 15.24 14.77 -10.45
C LYS A 41 16.07 15.16 -9.24
N GLN A 42 15.74 16.31 -8.67
CA GLN A 42 16.37 16.86 -7.47
C GLN A 42 15.84 16.22 -6.18
N PHE A 43 14.86 15.33 -6.30
CA PHE A 43 14.31 14.63 -5.15
C PHE A 43 15.29 13.56 -4.68
N HIS A 44 16.19 13.95 -3.78
CA HIS A 44 17.09 13.06 -3.03
C HIS A 44 16.54 12.71 -1.63
N GLY A 45 15.35 13.20 -1.29
CA GLY A 45 14.71 12.98 0.01
C GLY A 45 14.27 11.54 0.26
N VAL A 46 13.56 11.33 1.38
CA VAL A 46 13.06 10.08 2.00
C VAL A 46 12.20 9.15 1.10
N GLY A 47 12.32 9.24 -0.24
CA GLY A 47 11.72 8.35 -1.24
C GLY A 47 12.09 6.87 -1.09
N PHE A 48 13.04 6.54 -0.20
CA PHE A 48 13.28 5.18 0.23
C PHE A 48 12.35 4.68 1.35
N TYR A 49 11.42 5.50 1.85
CA TYR A 49 10.40 5.01 2.79
C TYR A 49 9.68 3.78 2.24
N PHE A 50 9.35 3.76 0.94
CA PHE A 50 8.79 2.57 0.29
C PHE A 50 9.76 1.39 0.33
N PHE A 51 11.04 1.58 0.06
CA PHE A 51 12.03 0.50 0.13
C PHE A 51 12.23 -0.06 1.53
N TYR A 52 12.05 0.75 2.58
CA TYR A 52 12.21 0.30 3.96
C TYR A 52 10.92 -0.28 4.56
N PHE A 53 9.75 0.25 4.21
CA PHE A 53 8.47 -0.16 4.80
C PHE A 53 7.69 -1.15 3.94
N THR A 54 7.82 -1.12 2.61
CA THR A 54 7.09 -2.05 1.73
C THR A 54 7.52 -3.51 1.94
N PRO A 55 8.82 -3.87 2.08
CA PRO A 55 9.20 -5.27 2.28
C PRO A 55 8.66 -5.85 3.60
N PRO A 56 8.75 -5.17 4.77
CA PRO A 56 8.10 -5.63 5.99
C PRO A 56 6.58 -5.80 5.83
N VAL A 57 5.89 -4.84 5.21
CA VAL A 57 4.44 -4.94 4.98
C VAL A 57 4.12 -6.17 4.13
N LEU A 58 4.87 -6.40 3.06
CA LEU A 58 4.68 -7.55 2.18
C LEU A 58 4.90 -8.88 2.91
N ILE A 59 5.95 -8.97 3.74
CA ILE A 59 6.23 -10.17 4.55
C ILE A 59 5.08 -10.44 5.53
N VAL A 60 4.63 -9.41 6.25
CA VAL A 60 3.53 -9.55 7.21
C VAL A 60 2.23 -9.91 6.50
N TRP A 61 1.95 -9.31 5.35
CA TRP A 61 0.78 -9.62 4.53
C TRP A 61 0.82 -11.05 4.00
N LEU A 62 1.93 -11.51 3.42
CA LEU A 62 2.10 -12.88 2.95
C LEU A 62 1.95 -13.88 4.10
N THR A 63 2.55 -13.59 5.26
CA THR A 63 2.40 -14.42 6.46
C THR A 63 0.93 -14.51 6.87
N MET A 64 0.19 -13.40 6.80
CA MET A 64 -1.25 -13.36 7.10
C MET A 64 -2.07 -14.16 6.07
N VAL A 65 -1.80 -14.02 4.77
CA VAL A 65 -2.43 -14.81 3.69
C VAL A 65 -2.21 -16.32 3.92
N ILE A 66 -0.94 -16.72 4.09
CA ILE A 66 -0.54 -18.12 4.24
C ILE A 66 -1.13 -18.72 5.52
N SER A 67 -1.01 -18.02 6.65
CA SER A 67 -1.55 -18.52 7.93
C SER A 67 -3.07 -18.43 8.02
N GLY A 68 -3.70 -17.56 7.22
CA GLY A 68 -5.13 -17.32 7.13
C GLY A 68 -5.87 -18.19 6.11
N TRP A 69 -5.18 -18.99 5.29
CA TRP A 69 -5.85 -19.76 4.22
C TRP A 69 -6.91 -20.76 4.71
N LYS A 70 -6.74 -21.29 5.93
CA LYS A 70 -7.69 -22.17 6.61
C LYS A 70 -8.74 -21.43 7.46
N TYR A 71 -8.74 -20.09 7.45
CA TYR A 71 -9.68 -19.31 8.25
C TYR A 71 -11.12 -19.51 7.75
N THR A 72 -11.99 -20.07 8.57
CA THR A 72 -13.41 -20.32 8.27
C THR A 72 -14.36 -19.41 9.05
N GLY A 73 -13.84 -18.42 9.79
CA GLY A 73 -14.63 -17.56 10.63
C GLY A 73 -15.34 -16.39 9.91
N PRO A 74 -16.04 -15.53 10.67
CA PRO A 74 -16.74 -14.36 10.14
C PRO A 74 -15.82 -13.43 9.35
N GLY A 75 -16.28 -12.96 8.19
CA GLY A 75 -15.48 -12.04 7.36
C GLY A 75 -14.45 -12.70 6.47
N ARG A 76 -14.39 -14.04 6.36
CA ARG A 76 -13.53 -14.75 5.39
C ARG A 76 -13.66 -14.21 3.95
N ARG A 77 -14.90 -13.96 3.49
CA ARG A 77 -15.14 -13.41 2.15
C ARG A 77 -14.54 -12.01 1.99
N LEU A 78 -14.71 -11.14 3.00
CA LEU A 78 -14.12 -9.80 3.00
C LEU A 78 -12.60 -9.88 2.99
N LEU A 79 -12.01 -10.79 3.77
CA LEU A 79 -10.57 -11.02 3.80
C LEU A 79 -10.02 -11.40 2.41
N PHE A 80 -10.69 -12.32 1.70
CA PHE A 80 -10.29 -12.71 0.34
C PHE A 80 -10.39 -11.56 -0.66
N ILE A 81 -11.50 -10.81 -0.63
CA ILE A 81 -11.68 -9.61 -1.46
C ILE A 81 -10.56 -8.59 -1.16
N ASN A 82 -10.22 -8.39 0.12
CA ASN A 82 -9.13 -7.52 0.56
C ASN A 82 -7.79 -7.94 -0.07
N HIS A 83 -7.49 -9.23 -0.09
CA HIS A 83 -6.25 -9.72 -0.67
C HIS A 83 -6.16 -9.45 -2.17
N VAL A 84 -7.26 -9.62 -2.91
CA VAL A 84 -7.31 -9.32 -4.35
C VAL A 84 -7.07 -7.83 -4.58
N PHE A 85 -7.79 -6.95 -3.88
CA PHE A 85 -7.59 -5.50 -4.00
C PHE A 85 -6.17 -5.07 -3.61
N TYR A 86 -5.63 -5.60 -2.51
CA TYR A 86 -4.27 -5.26 -2.11
C TYR A 86 -3.22 -5.74 -3.12
N SER A 87 -3.45 -6.90 -3.75
CA SER A 87 -2.59 -7.39 -4.82
C SER A 87 -2.60 -6.43 -6.02
N ILE A 88 -3.78 -5.93 -6.42
CA ILE A 88 -3.89 -4.92 -7.48
C ILE A 88 -3.13 -3.64 -7.12
N ILE A 89 -3.22 -3.17 -5.87
CA ILE A 89 -2.50 -1.98 -5.38
C ILE A 89 -0.98 -2.21 -5.45
N ILE A 90 -0.49 -3.36 -5.00
CA ILE A 90 0.95 -3.69 -5.05
C ILE A 90 1.43 -3.77 -6.50
N LEU A 91 0.75 -4.57 -7.34
CA LEU A 91 1.19 -4.82 -8.71
C LEU A 91 1.17 -3.54 -9.54
N SER A 92 0.14 -2.70 -9.39
CA SER A 92 0.10 -1.40 -10.06
C SER A 92 1.22 -0.46 -9.60
N THR A 93 1.62 -0.51 -8.33
CA THR A 93 2.80 0.24 -7.86
C THR A 93 4.09 -0.29 -8.47
N ALA A 94 4.27 -1.61 -8.40
CA ALA A 94 5.49 -2.29 -8.82
C ALA A 94 5.75 -2.17 -10.33
N PHE A 95 4.70 -2.27 -11.15
CA PHE A 95 4.85 -2.28 -12.61
C PHE A 95 4.67 -0.91 -13.26
N TYR A 96 3.96 0.02 -12.62
CA TYR A 96 3.72 1.34 -13.22
C TYR A 96 4.55 2.44 -12.56
N PHE A 97 4.51 2.56 -11.23
CA PHE A 97 5.08 3.70 -10.53
C PHE A 97 6.55 3.57 -10.18
N ILE A 98 6.98 2.42 -9.68
CA ILE A 98 8.39 2.19 -9.35
C ILE A 98 9.27 2.39 -10.60
N PRO A 99 8.95 1.82 -11.78
CA PRO A 99 9.75 2.05 -12.98
C PRO A 99 9.73 3.51 -13.42
N PHE A 100 8.56 4.17 -13.35
CA PHE A 100 8.45 5.60 -13.66
C PHE A 100 9.36 6.46 -12.77
N LEU A 101 9.28 6.30 -11.44
CA LEU A 101 10.13 7.01 -10.50
C LEU A 101 11.61 6.72 -10.72
N GLY A 102 11.96 5.45 -10.95
CA GLY A 102 13.34 5.00 -11.14
C GLY A 102 14.04 5.61 -12.36
N ARG A 103 13.30 6.12 -13.35
CA ARG A 103 13.89 6.84 -14.50
C ARG A 103 14.46 8.20 -14.13
N TYR A 104 13.88 8.89 -13.15
CA TYR A 104 14.16 10.32 -12.91
C TYR A 104 14.72 10.62 -11.54
N ILE A 105 14.31 9.91 -10.48
CA ILE A 105 14.80 10.18 -9.12
C ILE A 105 16.32 10.02 -9.09
N GLY A 106 17.02 11.07 -8.65
CA GLY A 106 18.48 11.08 -8.57
C GLY A 106 19.20 11.08 -9.93
N ASN A 107 18.48 11.17 -11.05
CA ASN A 107 19.05 11.21 -12.40
C ASN A 107 18.91 12.62 -13.01
N ALA A 108 19.89 13.47 -12.73
CA ALA A 108 19.91 14.85 -13.23
C ALA A 108 19.91 14.94 -14.77
N GLY A 109 20.50 13.95 -15.45
CA GLY A 109 20.59 13.89 -16.92
C GLY A 109 19.37 13.32 -17.63
N ALA A 110 18.36 12.82 -16.90
CA ALA A 110 17.17 12.24 -17.52
C ALA A 110 16.42 13.28 -18.37
N VAL A 111 16.15 12.96 -19.64
CA VAL A 111 15.33 13.83 -20.50
C VAL A 111 13.86 13.62 -20.13
N ILE A 112 13.15 14.71 -19.82
CA ILE A 112 11.71 14.68 -19.53
C ILE A 112 10.97 14.96 -20.83
N THR A 113 10.03 14.08 -21.17
CA THR A 113 9.17 14.24 -22.34
C THR A 113 7.77 14.71 -21.91
N ASN A 114 6.97 15.19 -22.86
CA ASN A 114 5.56 15.52 -22.61
C ASN A 114 4.75 14.28 -22.19
N ALA A 115 5.09 13.10 -22.73
CA ALA A 115 4.44 11.84 -22.37
C ALA A 115 4.67 11.48 -20.90
N ASP A 116 5.83 11.82 -20.33
CA ASP A 116 6.12 11.58 -18.91
C ASP A 116 5.27 12.46 -18.00
N ALA A 117 4.99 13.70 -18.41
CA ALA A 117 4.11 14.60 -17.67
C ALA A 117 2.65 14.10 -17.68
N GLU A 118 2.18 13.55 -18.79
CA GLU A 118 0.86 12.92 -18.88
C GLU A 118 0.80 11.63 -18.05
N GLN A 119 1.87 10.82 -18.07
CA GLN A 119 1.98 9.62 -17.24
C GLN A 119 1.90 9.98 -15.75
N LEU A 120 2.59 11.04 -15.33
CA LEU A 120 2.55 11.53 -13.95
C LEU A 120 1.15 12.03 -13.54
N LYS A 121 0.44 12.76 -14.42
CA LYS A 121 -0.95 13.19 -14.17
C LYS A 121 -1.89 11.98 -14.05
N THR A 122 -1.72 10.99 -14.92
CA THR A 122 -2.48 9.73 -14.87
C THR A 122 -2.24 8.99 -13.56
N TRP A 123 -0.97 8.91 -13.13
CA TRP A 123 -0.62 8.38 -11.82
C TRP A 123 -1.28 9.15 -10.69
N ALA A 124 -1.28 10.49 -10.75
CA ALA A 124 -1.89 11.32 -9.73
C ALA A 124 -3.40 11.07 -9.62
N THR A 125 -4.12 10.81 -10.71
CA THR A 125 -5.53 10.39 -10.61
C THR A 125 -5.66 9.01 -10.01
N PHE A 126 -4.94 8.03 -10.54
CA PHE A 126 -5.01 6.63 -10.11
C PHE A 126 -4.59 6.42 -8.64
N SER A 127 -3.60 7.18 -8.18
CA SER A 127 -3.17 7.19 -6.78
C SER A 127 -4.31 7.56 -5.83
N MET A 128 -5.34 8.31 -6.25
CA MET A 128 -6.43 8.72 -5.35
C MET A 128 -7.30 7.53 -5.02
N ILE A 129 -7.65 6.81 -6.08
CA ILE A 129 -8.46 5.59 -6.01
C ILE A 129 -7.71 4.57 -5.16
N ARG A 130 -6.40 4.41 -5.39
CA ARG A 130 -5.55 3.54 -4.58
C ARG A 130 -5.54 3.93 -3.10
N GLN A 131 -5.49 5.21 -2.77
CA GLN A 131 -5.50 5.66 -1.39
C GLN A 131 -6.82 5.36 -0.69
N VAL A 132 -7.94 5.69 -1.34
CA VAL A 132 -9.28 5.35 -0.81
C VAL A 132 -9.41 3.85 -0.59
N LEU A 133 -8.96 3.04 -1.56
CA LEU A 133 -8.92 1.59 -1.42
C LEU A 133 -7.99 1.16 -0.27
N GLY A 134 -6.78 1.71 -0.15
CA GLY A 134 -5.82 1.41 0.92
C GLY A 134 -6.40 1.60 2.31
N PHE A 135 -7.07 2.73 2.56
CA PHE A 135 -7.77 2.96 3.84
C PHE A 135 -8.96 2.01 4.06
N ALA A 136 -9.71 1.69 3.00
CA ALA A 136 -10.78 0.70 3.09
C ALA A 136 -10.23 -0.70 3.45
N LEU A 137 -9.08 -1.10 2.88
CA LEU A 137 -8.43 -2.36 3.21
C LEU A 137 -8.05 -2.43 4.69
N ILE A 138 -7.50 -1.34 5.24
CA ILE A 138 -7.15 -1.23 6.66
C ILE A 138 -8.41 -1.42 7.52
N GLY A 139 -9.51 -0.74 7.18
CA GLY A 139 -10.79 -0.88 7.87
C GLY A 139 -11.31 -2.31 7.85
N ILE A 140 -11.24 -3.00 6.71
CA ILE A 140 -11.64 -4.40 6.57
C ILE A 140 -10.74 -5.32 7.42
N TYR A 141 -9.43 -5.12 7.43
CA TYR A 141 -8.52 -5.92 8.26
C TYR A 141 -8.77 -5.71 9.76
N ALA A 142 -9.01 -4.47 10.19
CA ALA A 142 -9.37 -4.16 11.57
C ALA A 142 -10.71 -4.80 11.97
N TYR A 143 -11.72 -4.73 11.09
CA TYR A 143 -12.99 -5.41 11.30
C TYR A 143 -12.82 -6.93 11.46
N VAL A 144 -12.10 -7.57 10.54
CA VAL A 144 -11.86 -9.03 10.58
C VAL A 144 -11.11 -9.42 11.85
N LEU A 145 -10.14 -8.62 12.29
CA LEU A 145 -9.42 -8.85 13.54
C LEU A 145 -10.37 -8.80 14.75
N GLY A 146 -11.24 -7.80 14.80
CA GLY A 146 -12.22 -7.61 15.87
C GLY A 146 -13.22 -8.77 15.97
N VAL A 147 -13.79 -9.21 14.84
CA VAL A 147 -14.75 -10.34 14.85
C VAL A 147 -14.08 -11.69 15.08
N ALA A 148 -12.84 -11.88 14.61
CA ALA A 148 -12.07 -13.09 14.88
C ALA A 148 -11.68 -13.23 16.36
N GLY A 149 -11.59 -12.12 17.11
CA GLY A 149 -11.36 -12.09 18.55
C GLY A 149 -12.50 -12.73 19.34
N LYS A 150 -13.74 -12.30 19.05
CA LYS A 150 -14.96 -12.66 19.78
C LYS A 150 -15.36 -14.14 19.70
N THR A 151 -15.01 -14.83 18.60
CA THR A 151 -15.35 -16.26 18.40
C THR A 151 -14.66 -17.20 19.41
N LYS A 152 -13.59 -16.77 20.08
CA LYS A 152 -12.93 -17.57 21.13
C LYS A 152 -13.59 -17.41 22.50
N GLU A 153 -14.20 -16.26 22.79
CA GLU A 153 -14.82 -16.00 24.09
C GLU A 153 -16.15 -16.73 24.23
N GLN A 154 -16.90 -16.92 23.12
CA GLN A 154 -18.17 -17.64 23.13
C GLN A 154 -18.07 -19.17 23.23
N ILE A 155 -16.87 -19.75 23.11
CA ILE A 155 -16.65 -21.21 23.19
C ILE A 155 -16.12 -21.61 24.58
N ASN A 156 -15.58 -20.65 25.34
CA ASN A 156 -14.92 -20.89 26.62
C ASN A 156 -15.65 -20.23 27.81
N GLY A 157 -16.83 -19.66 27.60
CA GLY A 157 -17.74 -19.16 28.64
C GLY A 157 -19.08 -19.87 28.52
#